data_AF-A0A089Z8S1-F1
#
_entry.id   AF-A0A089Z8S1-F1
#
_cell.length_a   1.000
_cell.length_b   1.000
_cell.length_c   1.000
_cell.angle_alpha   90.00
_cell.angle_beta   90.00
_cell.angle_gamma   90.00
#
_symmetry.space_group_name_H-M   'P 1'
#
loop_
_entity.id
_entity.type
_entity.pdbx_description
1 polymer ?
#
loop_
_entity_poly.entity_id
_entity_poly.type
_entity_poly.pdbx_seq_one_letter_code
_entity_poly.pdbx_strand_id
1 'polypeptide(L)'
;MRKPKFRRQEWHRYKKLGQKWRKTRGKTSKTRRYEGRKPAMPTIGYCSPKATKGLHPSGYQDVLVCNLKELEKLDPATQAGRISSTVGFKKREVMLQKAKELGIKVLN
;
A
#
# COMPACT_ATOMS: atom_id res chain seq x y z
N MET A 1 4.53 12.93 -4.51
CA MET A 1 5.11 13.49 -3.25
C MET A 1 5.71 12.35 -2.42
N ARG A 2 7.03 12.35 -2.22
CA ARG A 2 7.72 11.26 -1.50
C ARG A 2 7.49 11.41 0.01
N LYS A 3 6.71 10.50 0.59
CA LYS A 3 6.46 10.48 2.04
C LYS A 3 7.69 9.93 2.78
N PRO A 4 7.98 10.40 3.99
CA PRO A 4 8.98 9.76 4.84
C PRO A 4 8.51 8.35 5.21
N LYS A 5 9.44 7.44 5.50
CA LYS A 5 9.14 6.02 5.79
C LYS A 5 8.42 5.78 7.14
N PHE A 6 8.15 6.84 7.92
CA PHE A 6 7.50 6.81 9.24
C PHE A 6 7.95 5.64 10.13
N ARG A 7 9.25 5.53 10.37
CA ARG A 7 9.83 4.47 11.21
C ARG A 7 9.75 4.82 12.68
N ARG A 8 9.59 3.82 13.56
CA ARG A 8 9.61 4.00 15.02
C ARG A 8 10.84 4.77 15.50
N GLN A 9 10.73 5.59 16.54
CA GLN A 9 11.92 6.14 17.19
C GLN A 9 12.90 5.02 17.59
N GLU A 10 14.19 5.22 17.27
CA GLU A 10 15.29 4.30 17.62
C GLU A 10 15.18 2.88 17.04
N TRP A 11 14.38 2.70 15.98
CA TRP A 11 14.24 1.42 15.24
C TRP A 11 15.57 0.81 14.77
N HIS A 12 16.57 1.64 14.51
CA HIS A 12 17.90 1.21 14.03
C HIS A 12 18.87 0.90 15.17
N ARG A 13 18.62 1.43 16.38
CA ARG A 13 19.53 1.27 17.53
C ARG A 13 19.30 -0.08 18.21
N TYR A 14 18.06 -0.54 18.26
CA TYR A 14 17.69 -1.74 19.01
C TYR A 14 16.97 -2.75 18.11
N LYS A 15 17.56 -3.95 17.94
CA LYS A 15 16.95 -5.04 17.14
C LYS A 15 15.55 -5.44 17.62
N LYS A 16 15.30 -5.36 18.94
CA LYS A 16 13.96 -5.60 19.54
C LYS A 16 12.90 -4.58 19.12
N LEU A 17 13.31 -3.39 18.68
CA LEU A 17 12.40 -2.35 18.19
C LEU A 17 12.25 -2.53 16.68
N GLY A 18 11.17 -3.18 16.25
CA GLY A 18 10.84 -3.30 14.83
C GLY A 18 10.59 -1.95 14.14
N GLN A 19 10.44 -1.98 12.81
CA GLN A 19 10.26 -0.78 11.98
C GLN A 19 8.86 -0.14 12.07
N LYS A 20 7.89 -0.85 12.65
CA LYS A 20 6.48 -0.41 12.77
C LYS A 20 6.36 0.89 13.57
N TRP A 21 5.71 1.90 12.98
CA TRP A 21 5.47 3.19 13.64
C TRP A 21 4.79 3.03 15.01
N ARG A 22 5.25 3.81 15.99
CA ARG A 22 4.59 4.01 17.28
C ARG A 22 4.73 5.48 17.66
N LYS A 23 3.64 6.07 18.16
CA LYS A 23 3.65 7.45 18.67
C LYS A 23 4.69 7.57 19.79
N THR A 24 5.58 8.54 19.69
CA THR A 24 6.60 8.80 20.71
C THR A 24 5.95 9.49 21.91
N ARG A 25 6.19 8.97 23.12
CA ARG A 25 5.53 9.45 24.34
C ARG A 25 6.47 10.17 25.32
N GLY A 26 7.76 9.87 25.28
CA GLY A 26 8.73 10.41 26.24
C GLY A 26 8.81 11.94 26.20
N LYS A 27 8.78 12.58 27.37
CA LYS A 27 8.87 14.06 27.51
C LYS A 27 10.15 14.63 26.87
N THR A 28 11.26 13.89 26.97
CA THR A 28 12.58 14.25 26.43
C THR A 28 12.85 13.65 25.03
N SER A 29 11.84 13.03 24.40
CA SER A 29 12.03 12.50 23.04
C SER A 29 12.26 13.62 22.04
N LYS A 30 13.43 13.61 21.41
CA LYS A 30 13.80 14.51 20.31
C LYS A 30 12.84 14.42 19.11
N THR A 31 12.34 13.21 18.83
CA THR A 31 11.31 12.98 17.82
C THR A 31 9.98 13.64 18.20
N ARG A 32 9.57 13.57 19.47
CA ARG A 32 8.34 14.21 19.97
C ARG A 32 8.44 15.74 19.92
N ARG A 33 9.65 16.28 20.11
CA ARG A 33 9.99 17.71 20.03
C ARG A 33 10.26 18.20 18.60
N TYR A 34 10.08 17.34 17.59
CA TYR A 34 10.32 17.67 16.17
C TYR A 34 11.74 18.17 15.87
N GLU A 35 12.74 17.72 16.64
CA GLU A 35 14.14 18.07 16.39
C GLU A 35 14.65 17.45 15.07
N GLY A 36 15.56 18.17 14.41
CA GLY A 36 16.17 17.74 13.15
C GLY A 36 16.90 16.39 13.25
N ARG A 37 17.06 15.72 12.09
CA ARG A 37 17.70 14.40 11.92
C ARG A 37 16.98 13.23 12.62
N LYS A 38 15.82 13.45 13.23
CA LYS A 38 14.97 12.38 13.78
C LYS A 38 13.90 11.96 12.77
N PRO A 39 13.36 10.73 12.86
CA PRO A 39 12.29 10.30 11.98
C PRO A 39 11.08 11.23 12.15
N ALA A 40 10.47 11.62 11.03
CA ALA A 40 9.29 12.48 11.02
C ALA A 40 8.12 11.83 11.77
N MET A 41 7.39 12.61 12.56
CA MET A 41 6.12 12.17 13.14
C MET A 41 5.00 12.29 12.10
N PRO A 42 4.15 11.26 11.95
CA PRO A 42 2.95 11.36 11.12
C PRO A 42 2.03 12.48 11.64
N THR A 43 1.63 13.33 10.72
CA THR A 43 0.62 14.39 10.88
C THR A 43 -0.29 14.38 9.66
N ILE A 44 -1.45 15.04 9.76
CA ILE A 44 -2.44 15.05 8.67
C ILE A 44 -1.91 15.68 7.38
N GLY A 45 -0.95 16.62 7.50
CA GLY A 45 -0.31 17.29 6.36
C GLY A 45 0.51 16.37 5.45
N TYR A 46 0.85 15.16 5.89
CA TYR A 46 1.50 14.15 5.02
C TYR A 46 0.51 13.31 4.19
N CYS A 47 -0.80 13.55 4.32
CA CYS A 47 -1.78 12.87 3.49
C CYS A 47 -1.56 13.19 2.00
N SER A 48 -1.80 12.21 1.14
CA SER A 48 -1.82 12.42 -0.31
C SER A 48 -3.13 13.12 -0.72
N PRO A 49 -3.14 13.83 -1.87
CA PRO A 49 -4.36 14.42 -2.42
C PRO A 49 -5.49 13.40 -2.52
N LYS A 50 -6.73 13.82 -2.27
CA LYS A 50 -7.89 12.91 -2.26
C LYS A 50 -8.04 12.16 -3.59
N ALA A 51 -7.81 12.83 -4.71
CA ALA A 51 -7.94 12.26 -6.05
C ALA A 51 -6.94 11.11 -6.35
N THR A 52 -5.73 11.16 -5.80
CA THR A 52 -4.66 10.19 -6.10
C THR A 52 -4.38 9.23 -4.94
N LYS A 53 -5.08 9.39 -3.82
CA LYS A 53 -4.87 8.58 -2.61
C LYS A 53 -5.35 7.15 -2.86
N GLY A 54 -4.41 6.20 -2.82
CA GLY A 54 -4.72 4.77 -2.92
C GLY A 54 -4.65 4.21 -4.34
N LEU A 55 -4.35 5.04 -5.34
CA LEU A 55 -4.08 4.57 -6.70
C LEU A 55 -2.72 3.86 -6.78
N HIS A 56 -2.65 2.85 -7.63
CA HIS A 56 -1.40 2.23 -8.02
C HIS A 56 -0.52 3.25 -8.75
N PRO A 57 0.83 3.11 -8.73
CA PRO A 57 1.71 4.00 -9.51
C PRO A 57 1.39 4.09 -11.01
N SER A 58 0.69 3.10 -11.57
CA SER A 58 0.20 3.13 -12.96
C SER A 58 -1.08 3.97 -13.16
N GLY A 59 -1.63 4.58 -12.10
CA GLY A 59 -2.86 5.39 -12.14
C GLY A 59 -4.16 4.61 -11.95
N TYR A 60 -4.10 3.28 -11.99
CA TYR A 60 -5.28 2.43 -11.80
C TYR A 60 -5.63 2.25 -10.32
N GLN A 61 -6.92 2.07 -10.04
CA GLN A 61 -7.38 1.61 -8.73
C GLN A 61 -7.10 0.11 -8.58
N ASP A 62 -6.36 -0.25 -7.53
CA ASP A 62 -6.01 -1.63 -7.20
C ASP A 62 -7.21 -2.32 -6.55
N VAL A 63 -7.83 -3.28 -7.25
CA VAL A 63 -8.97 -4.05 -6.74
C VAL A 63 -8.53 -5.49 -6.50
N LEU A 64 -8.72 -5.96 -5.27
CA LEU A 64 -8.40 -7.33 -4.89
C LEU A 64 -9.48 -8.28 -5.41
N VAL A 65 -9.06 -9.27 -6.21
CA VAL A 65 -9.92 -10.25 -6.87
C VAL A 65 -9.65 -11.64 -6.32
N CYS A 66 -10.72 -12.33 -5.90
CA CYS A 66 -10.70 -13.68 -5.37
C CYS A 66 -11.42 -14.70 -6.28
N ASN A 67 -12.30 -14.23 -7.16
CA ASN A 67 -13.11 -15.10 -8.02
C ASN A 67 -13.29 -14.52 -9.44
N LEU A 68 -13.78 -15.34 -10.38
CA LEU A 68 -13.99 -14.91 -11.77
C LEU A 68 -15.13 -13.88 -11.91
N LYS A 69 -16.13 -13.93 -11.02
CA LYS A 69 -17.26 -12.99 -11.04
C LYS A 69 -16.83 -11.58 -10.67
N GLU A 70 -15.88 -11.45 -9.76
CA GLU A 70 -15.27 -10.17 -9.37
C GLU A 70 -14.44 -9.62 -10.51
N LEU A 71 -13.78 -10.48 -11.30
CA LEU A 71 -13.02 -10.06 -12.48
C LEU A 71 -13.93 -9.45 -13.56
N GLU A 72 -15.09 -10.06 -13.81
CA GLU A 72 -16.07 -9.55 -14.80
C GLU A 72 -16.71 -8.22 -14.40
N LYS A 73 -16.74 -7.90 -13.10
CA LYS A 73 -17.33 -6.65 -12.59
C LYS A 73 -16.37 -5.46 -12.63
N LEU A 74 -15.10 -5.66 -12.99
CA LEU A 74 -14.11 -4.60 -13.03
C LEU A 74 -14.24 -3.77 -14.29
N ASP A 75 -14.07 -2.45 -14.14
CA ASP A 75 -13.96 -1.54 -15.28
C ASP A 75 -12.49 -1.49 -15.76
N PRO A 76 -12.17 -1.96 -16.98
CA PRO A 76 -10.80 -2.03 -17.50
C PRO A 76 -10.15 -0.65 -17.70
N ALA A 77 -10.93 0.43 -17.79
CA ALA A 77 -10.40 1.77 -18.00
C ALA A 77 -9.79 2.37 -16.72
N THR A 78 -10.39 2.09 -15.57
CA THR A 78 -10.07 2.75 -14.30
C THR A 78 -9.45 1.80 -13.27
N GLN A 79 -9.72 0.50 -13.37
CA GLN A 79 -9.37 -0.49 -12.36
C GLN A 79 -8.38 -1.52 -12.89
N ALA A 80 -7.48 -1.95 -12.02
CA ALA A 80 -6.56 -3.05 -12.25
C ALA A 80 -6.81 -4.15 -11.22
N GLY A 81 -6.81 -5.40 -11.67
CA GLY A 81 -7.03 -6.56 -10.82
C GLY A 81 -5.77 -6.99 -10.09
N ARG A 82 -5.84 -7.16 -8.78
CA ARG A 82 -4.83 -7.88 -7.99
C ARG A 82 -5.40 -9.21 -7.53
N ILE A 83 -4.88 -10.31 -8.06
CA ILE A 83 -5.29 -11.65 -7.64
C ILE A 83 -4.79 -11.91 -6.22
N SER A 84 -5.72 -12.32 -5.34
CA SER A 84 -5.42 -12.68 -3.97
C SER A 84 -4.41 -13.83 -3.89
N SER A 85 -3.50 -13.77 -2.91
CA SER A 85 -2.49 -14.82 -2.69
C SER A 85 -3.07 -16.18 -2.32
N THR A 86 -4.34 -16.22 -1.87
CA THR A 86 -5.04 -17.44 -1.51
C THR A 86 -5.48 -18.26 -2.74
N VAL A 87 -5.52 -17.64 -3.92
CA VAL A 87 -5.94 -18.32 -5.16
C VAL A 87 -4.83 -19.25 -5.64
N GLY A 88 -5.13 -20.55 -5.69
CA GLY A 88 -4.19 -21.55 -6.19
C GLY A 88 -3.86 -21.40 -7.68
N PHE A 89 -2.73 -21.96 -8.10
CA PHE A 89 -2.17 -21.81 -9.44
C PHE A 89 -3.15 -22.12 -10.58
N LYS A 90 -3.85 -23.27 -10.50
CA LYS A 90 -4.84 -23.67 -11.53
C LYS A 90 -5.94 -22.63 -11.74
N LYS A 91 -6.48 -22.07 -10.64
CA LYS A 91 -7.52 -21.03 -10.72
C LYS A 91 -6.95 -19.71 -11.23
N ARG A 92 -5.70 -19.41 -10.88
CA ARG A 92 -5.01 -18.20 -11.31
C ARG A 92 -4.73 -18.20 -12.83
N GLU A 93 -4.40 -19.34 -13.41
CA GLU A 93 -4.23 -19.48 -14.86
C GLU A 93 -5.53 -19.17 -15.62
N VAL A 94 -6.64 -19.77 -15.18
CA VAL A 94 -7.98 -19.48 -15.74
C VAL A 94 -8.34 -17.99 -15.60
N MET A 95 -8.05 -17.39 -14.44
CA MET A 95 -8.26 -15.96 -14.24
C MET A 95 -7.41 -15.09 -15.15
N LEU A 96 -6.15 -15.46 -15.41
CA LEU A 96 -5.27 -14.70 -16.29
C LEU A 96 -5.73 -14.77 -17.75
N GLN A 97 -6.18 -15.94 -18.21
CA GLN A 97 -6.74 -16.08 -19.55
C GLN A 97 -8.00 -15.20 -19.70
N LYS A 98 -8.93 -15.30 -18.75
CA LYS A 98 -10.14 -14.47 -18.76
C LYS A 98 -9.86 -12.97 -18.61
N ALA A 99 -8.83 -12.59 -17.85
CA ALA A 99 -8.43 -11.19 -17.72
C ALA A 99 -7.90 -10.63 -19.05
N LYS A 100 -7.15 -11.44 -19.81
CA LYS A 100 -6.68 -11.06 -21.16
C LYS A 100 -7.85 -10.88 -22.13
N GLU A 101 -8.84 -11.78 -22.09
CA GLU A 101 -10.05 -11.69 -22.90
C GLU A 101 -10.86 -10.41 -22.59
N LEU A 102 -10.96 -10.05 -21.32
CA LEU A 102 -11.66 -8.83 -20.86
C LEU A 102 -10.80 -7.55 -20.98
N GLY A 103 -9.53 -7.66 -21.36
CA GLY A 103 -8.60 -6.52 -21.44
C GLY A 103 -8.21 -5.91 -20.09
N ILE A 104 -8.42 -6.62 -18.97
CA ILE A 104 -8.14 -6.12 -17.63
C ILE A 104 -6.66 -6.34 -17.29
N LYS A 105 -6.00 -5.29 -16.80
CA LYS A 105 -4.60 -5.38 -16.37
C LYS A 105 -4.49 -6.04 -14.99
N VAL A 106 -3.73 -7.12 -14.91
CA VAL A 106 -3.41 -7.81 -13.64
C VAL A 106 -2.04 -7.36 -13.14
N LEU A 107 -1.95 -7.00 -11.84
CA LEU A 107 -0.74 -6.43 -11.24
C LEU A 107 0.24 -7.46 -10.68
N ASN A 108 -0.20 -8.71 -10.46
CA ASN A 108 0.54 -9.77 -9.76
C ASN A 108 0.84 -10.97 -10.64
#